data_AF-A0A6J7E865-F1
#
_entry.id   AF-A0A6J7E865-F1
#
_cell.length_a   1.000
_cell.length_b   1.000
_cell.length_c   1.000
_cell.angle_alpha   90.00
_cell.angle_beta   90.00
_cell.angle_gamma   90.00
#
_symmetry.space_group_name_H-M   'P 1'
#
loop_
_entity.id
_entity.type
_entity.pdbx_description
1 polymer ?
#
loop_
_entity_poly.entity_id
_entity_poly.type
_entity_poly.pdbx_seq_one_letter_code
_entity_poly.pdbx_strand_id
1 'polypeptide(L)'
;MIWLYEKFFSRHITVMTTGSIQADIYGPLRKQCAISPDFYPELIKESMLLNQKTKNHYPILHILDDMLDGKNTKALSKLLTIGRNSALSTIICAQELTILNAIGRTNLNYICCFRLNSDIAVEKVVRNWLRHILPGKTIEDKCAAYKLLTQDHHFIVVDTLMDEVFHCKLDI
;
A
#
# COMPACT_ATOMS: atom_id res chain seq x y z
N MET A 1 8.67 -1.66 -0.03
CA MET A 1 8.39 -0.24 0.29
C MET A 1 9.58 0.67 -0.04
N ILE A 2 10.73 0.52 0.62
CA ILE A 2 11.92 1.38 0.44
C ILE A 2 12.33 1.53 -1.02
N TRP A 3 12.46 0.42 -1.75
CA TRP A 3 12.81 0.45 -3.17
C TRP A 3 11.85 1.28 -4.03
N LEU A 4 10.53 1.20 -3.77
CA LEU A 4 9.53 2.01 -4.48
C LEU A 4 9.72 3.50 -4.14
N TYR A 5 9.96 3.81 -2.87
CA TYR A 5 10.20 5.17 -2.42
C TYR A 5 11.42 5.77 -3.12
N GLU A 6 12.57 5.11 -3.08
CA GLU A 6 13.82 5.64 -3.64
C GLU A 6 13.71 5.87 -5.15
N LYS A 7 13.10 4.91 -5.85
CA LYS A 7 12.99 4.93 -7.32
C LYS A 7 11.98 5.94 -7.85
N PHE A 8 10.85 6.11 -7.18
CA PHE A 8 9.71 6.88 -7.72
C PHE A 8 9.30 8.08 -6.88
N PHE A 9 9.62 8.10 -5.58
CA PHE A 9 9.07 9.07 -4.62
C PHE A 9 10.11 9.87 -3.84
N SER A 10 11.41 9.70 -4.10
CA SER A 10 12.50 10.42 -3.40
C SER A 10 12.41 11.94 -3.46
N ARG A 11 11.65 12.51 -4.41
CA ARG A 11 11.38 13.96 -4.52
C ARG A 11 10.08 14.41 -3.85
N HIS A 12 9.28 13.49 -3.29
CA HIS A 12 8.02 13.83 -2.64
C HIS A 12 8.26 14.31 -1.21
N ILE A 13 7.46 15.29 -0.79
CA ILE A 13 7.32 15.61 0.63
C ILE A 13 6.63 14.42 1.29
N THR A 14 7.35 13.69 2.14
CA THR A 14 6.92 12.37 2.60
C THR A 14 6.64 12.34 4.08
N VAL A 15 5.44 11.87 4.42
CA VAL A 15 5.02 11.57 5.79
C VAL A 15 4.85 10.07 5.90
N MET A 16 5.48 9.46 6.90
CA MET A 16 5.37 8.04 7.19
C MET A 16 4.74 7.85 8.56
N THR A 17 3.78 6.94 8.63
CA THR A 17 3.20 6.49 9.90
C THR A 17 3.51 5.01 10.08
N THR A 18 4.12 4.65 11.21
CA THR A 18 4.45 3.26 11.57
C THR A 18 4.58 3.10 13.08
N GLY A 19 4.03 2.02 13.62
CA GLY A 19 4.26 1.65 15.02
C GLY A 19 5.72 1.26 15.32
N SER A 20 6.54 1.04 14.28
CA SER A 20 7.91 0.52 14.39
C SER A 20 8.98 1.53 13.95
N ILE A 21 8.89 2.80 14.40
CA ILE A 21 9.81 3.90 13.99
C ILE A 21 11.30 3.52 14.14
N GLN A 22 11.62 2.73 15.17
CA GLN A 22 12.98 2.34 15.51
C GLN A 22 13.54 1.23 14.61
N ALA A 23 12.73 0.61 13.75
CA ALA A 23 13.19 -0.44 12.85
C ALA A 23 14.27 0.05 11.86
N ASP A 24 15.38 -0.68 11.77
CA ASP A 24 16.56 -0.29 10.96
C ASP A 24 16.26 -0.17 9.46
N ILE A 25 15.26 -0.90 8.98
CA ILE A 25 14.77 -0.84 7.60
C ILE A 25 14.34 0.58 7.18
N TYR A 26 14.00 1.46 8.15
CA TYR A 26 13.63 2.86 7.89
C TYR A 26 14.81 3.83 7.93
N GLY A 27 16.03 3.35 8.13
CA GLY A 27 17.27 4.16 8.07
C GLY A 27 17.33 5.12 6.88
N PRO A 28 17.02 4.66 5.64
CA PRO A 28 16.98 5.54 4.47
C PRO A 28 15.90 6.64 4.54
N LEU A 29 14.73 6.34 5.12
CA LEU A 29 13.60 7.27 5.20
C LEU A 29 13.79 8.34 6.27
N ARG A 30 14.48 8.02 7.39
CA ARG A 30 14.65 8.93 8.54
C ARG A 30 15.24 10.30 8.20
N LYS A 31 16.00 10.41 7.11
CA LYS A 31 16.64 11.67 6.69
C LYS A 31 15.72 12.59 5.88
N GLN A 32 14.69 12.03 5.23
CA GLN A 32 13.90 12.73 4.20
C GLN A 32 12.38 12.66 4.45
N CYS A 33 11.94 11.84 5.41
CA CYS A 33 10.54 11.65 5.74
C CYS A 33 10.27 12.11 7.17
N ALA A 34 9.12 12.74 7.38
CA ALA A 34 8.57 12.92 8.72
C ALA A 34 7.96 11.59 9.16
N ILE A 35 8.52 10.94 10.18
CA ILE A 35 8.06 9.62 10.66
C ILE A 35 7.34 9.79 12.01
N SER A 36 6.14 9.24 12.12
CA SER A 36 5.28 9.30 13.31
C SER A 36 4.85 7.91 13.77
N PRO A 37 4.72 7.67 15.09
CA PRO A 37 4.11 6.44 15.61
C PRO A 37 2.59 6.42 15.40
N ASP A 38 1.99 7.61 15.37
CA ASP A 38 0.56 7.80 15.42
C ASP A 38 0.01 8.32 14.09
N PHE A 39 -1.20 7.87 13.75
CA PHE A 39 -1.91 8.32 12.56
C PHE A 39 -2.66 9.63 12.83
N TYR A 40 -2.27 10.69 12.11
CA TYR A 40 -2.90 12.01 12.19
C TYR A 40 -3.73 12.30 10.93
N PRO A 41 -5.06 12.09 10.96
CA PRO A 41 -5.93 12.33 9.79
C PRO A 41 -5.96 13.79 9.33
N GLU A 42 -5.58 14.73 10.19
CA GLU A 42 -5.44 16.16 9.90
C GLU A 42 -4.39 16.40 8.82
N LEU A 43 -3.28 15.67 8.83
CA LEU A 43 -2.19 15.83 7.87
C LEU A 43 -2.65 15.57 6.43
N ILE A 44 -3.57 14.61 6.23
CA ILE A 44 -4.17 14.36 4.92
C ILE A 44 -4.99 15.57 4.48
N LYS A 45 -5.83 16.12 5.37
CA LYS A 45 -6.68 17.29 5.06
C LYS A 45 -5.83 18.52 4.73
N GLU A 46 -4.78 18.76 5.52
CA GLU A 46 -3.85 19.87 5.31
C GLU A 46 -3.06 19.72 4.01
N SER A 47 -2.59 18.51 3.71
CA SER A 47 -1.91 18.22 2.44
C SER A 47 -2.81 18.50 1.23
N MET A 48 -4.08 18.07 1.30
CA MET A 48 -5.07 18.36 0.26
C MET A 48 -5.32 19.86 0.11
N LEU A 49 -5.50 20.58 1.22
CA LEU A 49 -5.76 22.02 1.23
C LEU A 49 -4.57 22.81 0.68
N LEU A 50 -3.36 22.41 1.04
CA LEU A 50 -2.12 23.02 0.54
C LEU A 50 -2.09 22.92 -0.98
N ASN A 51 -2.22 21.72 -1.54
CA ASN A 51 -2.19 21.52 -2.99
C ASN A 51 -3.38 22.15 -3.71
N GLN A 52 -4.56 22.20 -3.10
CA GLN A 52 -5.67 22.96 -3.67
C GLN A 52 -5.32 24.45 -3.82
N LYS A 53 -4.68 25.05 -2.81
CA LYS A 53 -4.28 26.46 -2.82
C LYS A 53 -3.06 26.73 -3.72
N THR A 54 -2.19 25.75 -3.89
CA THR A 54 -0.97 25.88 -4.69
C THR A 54 -1.05 25.24 -6.06
N LYS A 55 -2.26 24.85 -6.51
CA LYS A 55 -2.48 24.21 -7.82
C LYS A 55 -1.61 22.98 -8.02
N ASN A 56 -1.60 22.10 -7.02
CA ASN A 56 -0.89 20.82 -7.02
C ASN A 56 0.64 20.96 -7.17
N HIS A 57 1.21 22.06 -6.68
CA HIS A 57 2.63 22.32 -6.79
C HIS A 57 3.50 21.34 -6.00
N TYR A 58 3.01 20.81 -4.89
CA TYR A 58 3.80 19.97 -4.00
C TYR A 58 3.43 18.49 -4.14
N PRO A 59 4.27 17.63 -4.72
CA PRO A 59 4.02 16.20 -4.69
C PRO A 59 4.20 15.68 -3.27
N ILE A 60 3.11 15.19 -2.67
CA ILE A 60 3.12 14.70 -1.28
C ILE A 60 2.85 13.20 -1.27
N LEU A 61 3.65 12.46 -0.50
CA LEU A 61 3.50 11.02 -0.31
C LEU A 61 3.13 10.73 1.15
N HIS A 62 2.05 9.97 1.35
CA HIS A 62 1.70 9.38 2.63
C HIS A 62 2.07 7.90 2.64
N ILE A 63 2.96 7.48 3.54
CA ILE A 63 3.32 6.07 3.76
C ILE A 63 2.63 5.60 5.03
N LEU A 64 1.81 4.55 4.92
CA LEU A 64 1.13 3.91 6.05
C LEU A 64 1.66 2.49 6.18
N ASP A 65 2.44 2.23 7.22
CA ASP A 65 3.08 0.94 7.45
C ASP A 65 2.57 0.30 8.73
N ASP A 66 1.93 -0.85 8.56
CA ASP A 66 1.34 -1.70 9.61
C ASP A 66 0.47 -0.94 10.63
N MET A 67 -0.22 0.10 10.15
CA MET A 67 -1.08 0.93 10.99
C MET A 67 -2.44 0.28 11.20
N LEU A 68 -2.72 -0.09 12.45
CA LEU A 68 -4.04 -0.56 12.85
C LEU A 68 -5.01 0.60 13.14
N ASP A 69 -4.48 1.71 13.60
CA ASP A 69 -5.25 2.91 13.94
C ASP A 69 -5.47 3.77 12.68
N GLY A 70 -6.72 4.14 12.42
CA GLY A 70 -7.09 5.03 11.31
C GLY A 70 -7.75 4.38 10.08
N LYS A 71 -7.90 3.04 10.07
CA LYS A 71 -8.45 2.21 8.95
C LYS A 71 -9.80 2.67 8.37
N ASN A 72 -10.62 3.35 9.18
CA ASN A 72 -11.97 3.81 8.82
C ASN A 72 -12.15 5.32 8.91
N THR A 73 -11.05 6.08 8.86
CA THR A 73 -11.18 7.54 8.88
C THR A 73 -11.67 8.06 7.54
N LYS A 74 -12.55 9.07 7.58
CA LYS A 74 -12.98 9.80 6.38
C LYS A 74 -11.79 10.41 5.63
N ALA A 75 -10.71 10.73 6.34
CA ALA A 75 -9.47 11.25 5.76
C ALA A 75 -8.79 10.21 4.87
N LEU A 76 -8.58 8.98 5.37
CA LEU A 76 -8.00 7.90 4.58
C LEU A 76 -8.86 7.56 3.35
N SER A 77 -10.18 7.49 3.51
CA SER A 77 -11.08 7.27 2.36
C SER A 77 -10.96 8.37 1.30
N LYS A 78 -10.84 9.64 1.70
CA LYS A 78 -10.61 10.76 0.77
C LYS A 78 -9.23 10.68 0.10
N LEU A 79 -8.19 10.34 0.85
CA LEU A 79 -6.85 10.14 0.32
C LEU A 79 -6.85 9.12 -0.81
N LEU A 80 -7.48 7.95 -0.58
CA LEU A 80 -7.53 6.86 -1.55
C LEU A 80 -8.43 7.17 -2.76
N THR A 81 -9.54 7.87 -2.57
CA THR A 81 -10.52 8.10 -3.66
C THR A 81 -10.23 9.34 -4.51
N ILE A 82 -9.83 10.46 -3.88
CA ILE A 82 -9.72 11.77 -4.54
C ILE A 82 -8.37 12.44 -4.30
N GLY A 83 -7.50 11.88 -3.45
CA GLY A 83 -6.19 12.46 -3.14
C GLY A 83 -5.32 12.68 -4.38
N ARG A 84 -5.42 11.79 -5.38
CA ARG A 84 -4.71 11.92 -6.66
C ARG A 84 -4.98 13.25 -7.39
N ASN A 85 -6.19 13.78 -7.28
CA ASN A 85 -6.58 15.06 -7.89
C ASN A 85 -5.90 16.25 -7.21
N SER A 86 -5.32 16.02 -6.02
CA SER A 86 -4.57 16.98 -5.22
C SER A 86 -3.07 16.64 -5.16
N ALA A 87 -2.52 15.93 -6.15
CA ALA A 87 -1.12 15.49 -6.20
C ALA A 87 -0.63 14.75 -4.94
N LEU A 88 -1.54 13.96 -4.34
CA LEU A 88 -1.23 13.07 -3.24
C LEU A 88 -1.05 11.64 -3.73
N SER A 89 0.05 11.04 -3.32
CA SER A 89 0.36 9.62 -3.49
C SER A 89 0.29 8.90 -2.15
N THR A 90 0.06 7.59 -2.17
CA THR A 90 0.02 6.79 -0.93
C THR A 90 0.64 5.42 -1.14
N ILE A 91 1.47 4.98 -0.18
CA ILE A 91 1.96 3.61 -0.08
C ILE A 91 1.37 3.01 1.20
N ILE A 92 0.71 1.87 1.09
CA ILE A 92 0.16 1.14 2.23
C ILE A 92 0.85 -0.21 2.32
N CYS A 93 1.51 -0.47 3.44
CA CYS A 93 2.11 -1.76 3.77
C CYS A 93 1.29 -2.40 4.88
N ALA A 94 0.81 -3.62 4.65
CA ALA A 94 -0.10 -4.31 5.55
C ALA A 94 0.22 -5.81 5.58
N GLN A 95 0.27 -6.40 6.77
CA GLN A 95 0.35 -7.86 6.91
C GLN A 95 -1.02 -8.53 6.68
N GLU A 96 -2.10 -7.81 6.96
CA GLU A 96 -3.48 -8.25 6.70
C GLU A 96 -4.31 -7.22 5.93
N LEU A 97 -5.17 -7.71 5.04
CA LEU A 97 -6.16 -6.88 4.32
C LEU A 97 -7.12 -6.10 5.23
N THR A 98 -7.20 -6.46 6.52
CA THR A 98 -8.10 -5.81 7.47
C THR A 98 -7.79 -4.33 7.65
N ILE A 99 -6.59 -3.86 7.25
CA ILE A 99 -6.23 -2.43 7.22
C ILE A 99 -7.08 -1.64 6.22
N LEU A 100 -7.55 -2.27 5.15
CA LEU A 100 -8.30 -1.61 4.10
C LEU A 100 -9.78 -1.96 4.18
N ASN A 101 -10.63 -0.94 4.28
CA ASN A 101 -12.07 -1.12 4.06
C ASN A 101 -12.38 -1.38 2.56
N ALA A 102 -13.63 -1.73 2.24
CA ALA A 102 -14.03 -2.07 0.88
C ALA A 102 -13.73 -0.94 -0.13
N ILE A 103 -13.95 0.31 0.26
CA ILE A 103 -13.65 1.49 -0.57
C ILE A 103 -12.15 1.60 -0.83
N GLY A 104 -11.33 1.40 0.20
CA GLY A 104 -9.88 1.44 0.04
C GLY A 104 -9.40 0.39 -0.95
N ARG A 105 -9.94 -0.85 -0.88
CA ARG A 105 -9.52 -1.94 -1.77
C ARG A 105 -9.83 -1.71 -3.25
N THR A 106 -10.90 -0.97 -3.58
CA THR A 106 -11.28 -0.70 -4.98
C THR A 106 -10.59 0.53 -5.58
N ASN A 107 -9.95 1.36 -4.76
CA ASN A 107 -9.29 2.60 -5.21
C ASN A 107 -7.75 2.51 -5.24
N LEU A 108 -7.18 1.34 -4.97
CA LEU A 108 -5.74 1.11 -5.13
C LEU A 108 -5.41 0.86 -6.60
N ASN A 109 -4.43 1.61 -7.12
CA ASN A 109 -3.95 1.46 -8.50
C ASN A 109 -3.08 0.21 -8.68
N TYR A 110 -2.21 -0.04 -7.71
CA TYR A 110 -1.24 -1.14 -7.75
C TYR A 110 -1.28 -1.91 -6.43
N ILE A 111 -1.49 -3.22 -6.51
CA ILE A 111 -1.49 -4.11 -5.35
C ILE A 111 -0.36 -5.13 -5.52
N CYS A 112 0.68 -5.00 -4.69
CA CYS A 112 1.80 -5.96 -4.65
C CYS A 112 1.53 -7.02 -3.58
N CYS A 113 1.20 -8.23 -4.02
CA CYS A 113 0.88 -9.37 -3.16
C CYS A 113 2.14 -10.22 -2.93
N PHE A 114 2.89 -9.90 -1.87
CA PHE A 114 4.05 -10.67 -1.41
C PHE A 114 3.63 -11.92 -0.63
N ARG A 115 4.57 -12.84 -0.40
CA ARG A 115 4.35 -14.01 0.45
C ARG A 115 3.81 -13.62 1.82
N LEU A 116 2.73 -14.28 2.23
CA LEU A 116 2.13 -14.14 3.55
C LEU A 116 2.29 -15.44 4.35
N ASN A 117 2.51 -15.30 5.67
CA ASN A 117 2.69 -16.44 6.57
C ASN A 117 1.37 -17.00 7.09
N SER A 118 0.31 -16.19 7.13
CA SER A 118 -1.01 -16.59 7.64
C SER A 118 -1.91 -17.08 6.52
N ASP A 119 -2.46 -18.29 6.68
CA ASP A 119 -3.40 -18.89 5.73
C ASP A 119 -4.67 -18.06 5.57
N ILE A 120 -5.12 -17.45 6.68
CA ILE A 120 -6.27 -16.54 6.68
C ILE A 120 -5.96 -15.29 5.85
N ALA A 121 -4.75 -14.75 5.96
CA ALA A 121 -4.34 -13.59 5.19
C ALA A 121 -4.20 -13.92 3.69
N VAL A 122 -3.62 -15.08 3.36
CA VAL A 122 -3.56 -15.62 2.00
C VAL A 122 -4.95 -15.74 1.41
N GLU A 123 -5.88 -16.39 2.11
CA GLU A 123 -7.25 -16.58 1.62
C GLU A 123 -7.95 -15.24 1.37
N LYS A 124 -7.78 -14.25 2.27
CA LYS A 124 -8.34 -12.90 2.08
C LYS A 124 -7.80 -12.24 0.81
N VAL A 125 -6.48 -12.29 0.57
CA VAL A 125 -5.86 -11.75 -0.68
C VAL A 125 -6.43 -12.45 -1.90
N VAL A 126 -6.44 -13.79 -1.88
CA VAL A 126 -6.92 -14.60 -3.01
C VAL A 126 -8.38 -14.27 -3.32
N ARG A 127 -9.25 -14.21 -2.32
CA ARG A 127 -10.67 -13.90 -2.52
C ARG A 127 -10.92 -12.48 -3.04
N ASN A 128 -10.15 -11.50 -2.58
CA ASN A 128 -10.39 -10.10 -2.96
C ASN A 128 -9.85 -9.75 -4.34
N TRP A 129 -8.69 -10.29 -4.73
CA TRP A 129 -8.00 -9.81 -5.93
C TRP A 129 -7.61 -10.91 -6.93
N LEU A 130 -7.39 -12.15 -6.49
CA LEU A 130 -6.75 -13.17 -7.33
C LEU A 130 -7.65 -14.37 -7.66
N ARG A 131 -8.91 -14.36 -7.21
CA ARG A 131 -9.82 -15.52 -7.28
C ARG A 131 -9.99 -16.04 -8.70
N HIS A 132 -10.15 -15.15 -9.65
CA HIS A 132 -10.38 -15.50 -11.06
C HIS A 132 -9.08 -15.66 -11.86
N ILE A 133 -7.93 -15.33 -11.27
CA ILE A 133 -6.62 -15.34 -11.92
C ILE A 133 -5.85 -16.63 -11.58
N LEU A 134 -5.83 -17.03 -10.31
CA LEU A 134 -5.02 -18.16 -9.87
C LEU A 134 -5.59 -19.51 -10.36
N PRO A 135 -4.71 -20.48 -10.71
CA PRO A 135 -5.14 -21.82 -11.10
C PRO A 135 -5.77 -22.56 -9.91
N GLY A 136 -6.63 -23.54 -10.20
CA GLY A 136 -7.34 -24.33 -9.19
C GLY A 136 -8.86 -24.14 -9.21
N LYS A 137 -9.59 -25.16 -8.74
CA LYS A 137 -11.06 -25.14 -8.70
C LYS A 137 -11.59 -24.65 -7.35
N THR A 138 -10.93 -25.06 -6.28
CA THR A 138 -11.29 -24.68 -4.90
C THR A 138 -10.53 -23.44 -4.45
N ILE A 139 -10.91 -22.85 -3.32
CA ILE A 139 -10.15 -21.72 -2.76
C ILE A 139 -8.83 -22.22 -2.19
N GLU A 140 -8.82 -23.44 -1.64
CA GLU A 140 -7.66 -24.10 -1.06
C GLU A 140 -6.58 -24.34 -2.13
N ASP A 141 -6.96 -24.82 -3.32
CA ASP A 141 -6.05 -24.99 -4.46
C ASP A 141 -5.40 -23.67 -4.85
N LYS A 142 -6.21 -22.60 -4.92
CA LYS A 142 -5.74 -21.25 -5.28
C LYS A 142 -4.82 -20.68 -4.22
N CYS A 143 -5.10 -20.90 -2.94
CA CYS A 143 -4.22 -20.52 -1.83
C CYS A 143 -2.88 -21.25 -1.90
N ALA A 144 -2.87 -22.55 -2.24
CA ALA A 144 -1.65 -23.31 -2.44
C ALA A 144 -0.84 -22.78 -3.64
N ALA A 145 -1.51 -22.50 -4.77
CA ALA A 145 -0.89 -21.89 -5.94
C ALA A 145 -0.27 -20.52 -5.61
N TYR A 146 -0.98 -19.67 -4.88
CA TYR A 146 -0.48 -18.38 -4.41
C TYR A 146 0.80 -18.53 -3.58
N LYS A 147 0.81 -19.44 -2.61
CA LYS A 147 1.97 -19.69 -1.75
C LYS A 147 3.16 -20.24 -2.51
N LEU A 148 2.95 -20.94 -3.62
CA LEU A 148 4.01 -21.43 -4.51
C LEU A 148 4.57 -20.30 -5.38
N LEU A 149 3.67 -19.52 -6.01
CA LEU A 149 4.05 -18.42 -6.89
C LEU A 149 4.75 -17.27 -6.15
N THR A 150 4.55 -17.13 -4.84
CA THR A 150 5.18 -16.07 -4.04
C THR A 150 6.45 -16.53 -3.29
N GLN A 151 7.03 -17.69 -3.64
CA GLN A 151 8.29 -18.15 -3.04
C GLN A 151 9.49 -17.35 -3.58
N ASP A 152 10.63 -17.40 -2.87
CA ASP A 152 11.91 -16.87 -3.33
C ASP A 152 11.86 -15.41 -3.81
N HIS A 153 11.24 -14.54 -3.00
CA HIS A 153 11.04 -13.11 -3.28
C HIS A 153 10.17 -12.79 -4.51
N HIS A 154 9.43 -13.77 -5.01
CA HIS A 154 8.39 -13.53 -6.00
C HIS A 154 7.14 -12.92 -5.36
N PHE A 155 6.42 -12.13 -6.15
CA PHE A 155 5.18 -11.50 -5.76
C PHE A 155 4.29 -11.30 -6.99
N ILE A 156 2.99 -11.16 -6.74
CA ILE A 156 2.02 -10.91 -7.80
C ILE A 156 1.64 -9.43 -7.74
N VAL A 157 1.64 -8.75 -8.89
CA VAL A 157 1.20 -7.37 -9.01
C VAL A 157 -0.15 -7.35 -9.71
N VAL A 158 -1.14 -6.72 -9.08
CA VAL A 158 -2.42 -6.39 -9.71
C VAL A 158 -2.38 -4.92 -10.10
N ASP A 159 -2.46 -4.64 -11.40
CA ASP A 159 -2.59 -3.30 -11.97
C ASP A 159 -4.06 -3.06 -12.31
N THR A 160 -4.73 -2.25 -11.49
CA THR A 160 -6.14 -1.94 -11.67
C THR A 160 -6.40 -0.85 -12.70
N LEU A 161 -5.35 -0.16 -13.16
CA LEU A 161 -5.46 0.84 -14.23
C LEU A 161 -5.50 0.18 -15.60
N MET A 162 -4.74 -0.90 -15.79
CA MET A 162 -4.68 -1.66 -17.04
C MET A 162 -5.51 -2.95 -17.02
N ASP A 163 -6.06 -3.33 -15.85
CA ASP A 163 -6.75 -4.61 -15.63
C ASP A 163 -5.84 -5.83 -15.93
N GLU A 164 -4.56 -5.70 -15.57
CA GLU A 164 -3.54 -6.71 -15.81
C GLU A 164 -2.96 -7.26 -14.49
N VAL A 165 -2.52 -8.52 -14.55
CA VAL A 165 -1.87 -9.18 -13.41
C VAL A 165 -0.55 -9.79 -13.85
N PHE A 166 0.51 -9.44 -13.13
CA PHE A 166 1.87 -9.85 -13.45
C PHE A 166 2.50 -10.62 -12.30
N HIS A 167 3.42 -11.51 -12.65
CA HIS A 167 4.30 -12.18 -11.71
C HIS A 167 5.67 -11.52 -11.76
N CYS A 168 6.18 -11.09 -10.61
CA CYS A 168 7.41 -10.33 -10.49
C CYS A 168 8.34 -10.96 -9.45
N LYS A 169 9.63 -10.63 -9.52
CA LYS A 169 10.65 -11.03 -8.54
C LYS A 169 11.45 -9.82 -8.12
N LEU A 170 11.72 -9.68 -6.83
CA LEU A 170 12.72 -8.73 -6.34
C LEU A 170 14.10 -9.39 -6.42
N ASP A 171 15.06 -8.70 -7.03
CA ASP A 171 16.48 -9.04 -6.98
C ASP A 171 17.06 -8.30 -5.76
N ILE A 172 17.32 -9.05 -4.68
CA ILE A 172 17.76 -8.52 -3.37
C ILE A 172 19.05 -9.22 -2.98
#